data_AF-A0A9W9GN85-F1
#
_entry.id   AF-A0A9W9GN85-F1
#
_cell.length_a   1.000
_cell.length_b   1.000
_cell.length_c   1.000
_cell.angle_alpha   90.00
_cell.angle_beta   90.00
_cell.angle_gamma   90.00
#
_symmetry.space_group_name_H-M   'P 1'
#
loop_
_entity.id
_entity.type
_entity.pdbx_description
1 polymer ?
#
loop_
_entity_poly.entity_id
_entity_poly.type
_entity_poly.pdbx_seq_one_letter_code
_entity_poly.pdbx_strand_id
1 'polypeptide(L)'
;MDSKTPLQGLKRKAPLAPDEGYRRTAAGFIAKSETCTPVATNGDIIVYTPDTPLINSKKSAEQGNHARFLVSSRHLALASPYFKAMLRDCWAEGSALSEKGYTEIPVKECKPDILLIVLNIIHGRSQQVPKKLSLQQLTNIAVITDFFQCNEAIVMAAKTWKAAIEKRSPLFPSSVSPAIKIKSWILISSVFGFHDTHKLVTKIAMQEGTGPLMTDALPIPKHTKGVPDRRS
;
A
#
# COMPACT_ATOMS: atom_id res chain seq x y z
N MET A 1 -7.24 -28.46 35.21
CA MET A 1 -8.47 -27.73 35.54
C MET A 1 -8.20 -26.23 35.39
N ASP A 2 -7.85 -25.77 34.19
CA ASP A 2 -8.68 -25.60 32.99
C ASP A 2 -9.68 -24.46 33.13
N SER A 3 -9.32 -23.32 32.55
CA SER A 3 -10.26 -22.33 32.06
C SER A 3 -9.63 -21.56 30.89
N LYS A 4 -9.75 -22.20 29.72
CA LYS A 4 -9.71 -21.53 28.41
C LYS A 4 -10.92 -20.61 28.30
N THR A 5 -10.71 -19.37 27.85
CA THR A 5 -11.75 -18.64 27.10
C THR A 5 -11.09 -17.88 25.94
N PRO A 6 -11.66 -17.91 24.72
CA PRO A 6 -11.00 -17.46 23.50
C PRO A 6 -11.35 -16.00 23.15
N LEU A 7 -10.36 -15.24 22.69
CA LEU A 7 -10.58 -13.93 22.04
C LEU A 7 -11.21 -14.15 20.66
N GLN A 8 -12.51 -13.88 20.58
CA GLN A 8 -13.25 -13.85 19.32
C GLN A 8 -12.94 -12.58 18.51
N GLY A 9 -12.39 -12.80 17.31
CA GLY A 9 -12.88 -12.23 16.05
C GLY A 9 -13.11 -10.72 15.95
N LEU A 10 -12.07 -9.99 15.55
CA LEU A 10 -12.24 -8.72 14.86
C LEU A 10 -12.81 -9.02 13.46
N LYS A 11 -14.15 -8.91 13.30
CA LYS A 11 -14.83 -9.07 12.01
C LYS A 11 -14.26 -8.05 11.02
N ARG A 12 -13.57 -8.55 9.99
CA ARG A 12 -13.20 -7.73 8.82
C ARG A 12 -14.47 -7.33 8.09
N LYS A 13 -14.65 -6.02 7.89
CA LYS A 13 -15.76 -5.42 7.15
C LYS A 13 -15.62 -5.81 5.68
N ALA A 14 -16.70 -6.33 5.08
CA ALA A 14 -16.76 -6.65 3.66
C ALA A 14 -16.68 -5.37 2.80
N PRO A 15 -16.23 -5.44 1.53
CA PRO A 15 -16.28 -4.31 0.61
C PRO A 15 -17.72 -3.88 0.37
N LEU A 16 -17.96 -2.57 0.40
CA LEU A 16 -19.25 -1.96 0.05
C LEU A 16 -19.54 -2.21 -1.44
N ALA A 17 -20.74 -2.69 -1.73
CA ALA A 17 -21.26 -2.78 -3.09
C ALA A 17 -21.33 -1.38 -3.74
N PRO A 18 -21.12 -1.28 -5.07
CA PRO A 18 -21.27 -0.01 -5.77
C PRO A 18 -22.74 0.41 -5.81
N ASP A 19 -22.94 1.70 -5.53
CA ASP A 19 -24.24 2.39 -5.54
C ASP A 19 -24.91 2.28 -6.92
N GLU A 20 -26.22 1.98 -6.92
CA GLU A 20 -27.07 1.88 -8.12
C GLU A 20 -27.30 3.28 -8.72
N GLY A 21 -26.26 3.81 -9.37
CA GLY A 21 -26.27 5.21 -9.80
C GLY A 21 -25.45 5.51 -11.04
N TYR A 22 -25.34 4.59 -12.00
CA TYR A 22 -24.73 4.95 -13.29
C TYR A 22 -25.31 4.14 -14.46
N ARG A 23 -26.43 4.62 -15.00
CA ARG A 23 -27.02 4.18 -16.27
C ARG A 23 -26.94 5.34 -17.28
N ARG A 24 -26.48 5.00 -18.50
CA ARG A 24 -26.47 5.77 -19.78
C ARG A 24 -25.38 6.85 -19.89
N THR A 25 -24.66 7.01 -21.01
CA THR A 25 -25.07 6.88 -22.43
C THR A 25 -23.85 6.63 -23.34
N ALA A 26 -24.03 5.91 -24.45
CA ALA A 26 -23.05 5.76 -25.52
C ALA A 26 -23.16 6.91 -26.55
N ALA A 27 -22.01 7.43 -27.05
CA ALA A 27 -21.75 7.85 -28.43
C ALA A 27 -20.44 8.67 -28.57
N GLY A 28 -19.63 8.38 -29.59
CA GLY A 28 -18.88 9.41 -30.33
C GLY A 28 -17.33 9.45 -30.29
N PHE A 29 -16.72 8.88 -31.33
CA PHE A 29 -15.59 9.41 -32.14
C PHE A 29 -14.17 9.71 -31.56
N ILE A 30 -13.25 8.79 -31.87
CA ILE A 30 -11.92 8.88 -32.56
C ILE A 30 -10.88 10.00 -32.21
N ALA A 31 -9.76 9.49 -31.68
CA ALA A 31 -8.32 9.82 -31.82
C ALA A 31 -7.73 11.15 -31.29
N LYS A 32 -6.69 11.02 -30.43
CA LYS A 32 -5.28 11.20 -30.85
C LYS A 32 -4.25 10.76 -29.78
N SER A 33 -3.30 9.97 -30.26
CA SER A 33 -1.90 9.74 -29.84
C SER A 33 -1.50 9.93 -28.38
N GLU A 34 -1.16 8.83 -27.71
CA GLU A 34 -0.10 8.77 -26.71
C GLU A 34 0.65 7.43 -26.88
N THR A 35 1.98 7.49 -26.75
CA THR A 35 2.91 6.41 -27.05
C THR A 35 2.65 5.19 -26.17
N CYS A 36 2.07 4.15 -26.77
CA CYS A 36 1.89 2.84 -26.14
C CYS A 36 3.27 2.17 -26.00
N THR A 37 3.77 2.04 -24.78
CA THR A 37 4.89 1.11 -24.53
C THR A 37 4.33 -0.31 -24.62
N PRO A 38 4.81 -1.14 -25.55
CA PRO A 38 4.22 -2.46 -25.75
C PRO A 38 4.57 -3.36 -24.55
N VAL A 39 3.54 -3.74 -23.79
CA VAL A 39 3.64 -4.76 -22.74
C VAL A 39 2.88 -6.01 -23.20
N ALA A 40 3.65 -6.94 -23.79
CA ALA A 40 3.41 -8.38 -23.98
C ALA A 40 1.97 -8.89 -24.30
N THR A 41 1.79 -9.26 -25.58
CA THR A 41 0.99 -10.32 -26.24
C THR A 41 -0.27 -10.99 -25.65
N ASN A 42 -0.60 -10.93 -24.36
CA ASN A 42 -1.82 -11.51 -23.77
C ASN A 42 -2.54 -10.54 -22.82
N GLY A 43 -2.35 -9.23 -23.00
CA GLY A 43 -2.89 -8.22 -22.11
C GLY A 43 -4.39 -8.03 -22.29
N ASP A 44 -5.15 -8.24 -21.23
CA ASP A 44 -6.61 -8.13 -21.14
C ASP A 44 -7.02 -7.13 -20.04
N ILE A 45 -6.07 -6.55 -19.32
CA ILE A 45 -6.32 -5.56 -18.28
C ILE A 45 -5.55 -4.28 -18.60
N ILE A 46 -6.22 -3.13 -18.56
CA ILE A 46 -5.57 -1.82 -18.64
C ILE A 46 -5.58 -1.20 -17.25
N VAL A 47 -4.41 -1.14 -16.62
CA VAL A 47 -4.23 -0.44 -15.34
C VAL A 47 -3.78 0.98 -15.64
N TYR A 48 -4.42 2.00 -15.06
CA TYR A 48 -4.06 3.39 -15.34
C TYR A 48 -4.07 4.29 -14.10
N THR A 49 -3.21 5.30 -14.10
CA THR A 49 -3.17 6.33 -13.04
C THR A 49 -3.98 7.54 -13.51
N PRO A 50 -5.18 7.82 -12.96
CA PRO A 50 -5.99 8.93 -13.45
C PRO A 50 -5.31 10.28 -13.19
N ASP A 51 -5.60 11.27 -14.05
CA ASP A 51 -5.22 12.67 -13.85
C ASP A 51 -5.93 13.24 -12.62
N THR A 52 -5.38 13.01 -11.43
CA THR A 52 -5.80 13.74 -10.24
C THR A 52 -5.01 15.04 -10.18
N PRO A 53 -5.66 16.22 -10.28
CA PRO A 53 -4.99 17.48 -10.02
C PRO A 53 -4.57 17.49 -8.54
N LEU A 54 -3.28 17.33 -8.29
CA LEU A 54 -2.72 17.49 -6.96
C LEU A 54 -3.02 18.92 -6.51
N ILE A 55 -3.71 19.04 -5.36
CA ILE A 55 -4.15 20.31 -4.80
C ILE A 55 -2.95 21.27 -4.67
N ASN A 56 -3.01 22.33 -5.48
CA ASN A 56 -2.37 23.64 -5.37
C ASN A 56 -0.86 23.68 -5.02
N SER A 57 0.00 23.64 -6.05
CA SER A 57 1.20 24.49 -6.09
C SER A 57 1.70 24.69 -7.52
N LYS A 58 1.55 25.95 -7.97
CA LYS A 58 2.20 26.65 -9.10
C LYS A 58 2.70 25.82 -10.29
N LYS A 59 2.05 26.09 -11.44
CA LYS A 59 2.47 25.81 -12.82
C LYS A 59 3.99 25.64 -12.99
N SER A 60 4.39 24.42 -13.31
CA SER A 60 5.39 24.15 -14.34
C SER A 60 4.85 23.00 -15.18
N ALA A 61 5.09 23.06 -16.49
CA ALA A 61 4.59 22.10 -17.46
C ALA A 61 5.28 20.74 -17.24
N GLU A 62 4.75 19.93 -16.33
CA GLU A 62 5.18 18.54 -16.19
C GLU A 62 4.27 17.66 -17.06
N GLN A 63 4.89 16.88 -17.96
CA GLN A 63 4.22 15.83 -18.71
C GLN A 63 3.39 14.97 -17.75
N GLY A 64 2.13 14.71 -18.14
CA GLY A 64 1.09 14.18 -17.25
C GLY A 64 1.53 12.97 -16.41
N ASN A 65 1.13 12.98 -15.13
CA ASN A 65 1.27 11.86 -14.19
C ASN A 65 0.36 10.66 -14.52
N HIS A 66 -0.17 10.61 -15.74
CA HIS A 66 -1.07 9.60 -16.23
C HIS A 66 -0.30 8.62 -17.12
N ALA A 67 -0.35 7.36 -16.75
CA ALA A 67 0.16 6.27 -17.57
C ALA A 67 -0.88 5.16 -17.63
N ARG A 68 -0.94 4.48 -18.79
CA ARG A 68 -1.75 3.28 -19.02
C ARG A 68 -0.81 2.09 -19.23
N PHE A 69 -1.07 1.01 -18.52
CA PHE A 69 -0.29 -0.22 -18.55
C PHE A 69 -1.19 -1.36 -19.00
N LEU A 70 -0.85 -1.96 -20.14
CA LEU A 70 -1.48 -3.19 -20.58
C LEU A 70 -0.85 -4.37 -19.83
N VAL A 71 -1.66 -5.14 -19.10
CA VAL A 71 -1.23 -6.23 -18.24
C VAL A 71 -2.18 -7.42 -18.35
N SER A 72 -1.78 -8.54 -17.76
CA SER A 72 -2.48 -9.83 -17.89
C SER A 72 -3.20 -10.16 -16.58
N SER A 73 -4.50 -10.37 -16.68
CA SER A 73 -5.40 -10.79 -15.61
C SER A 73 -4.86 -12.01 -14.86
N ARG A 74 -4.31 -12.99 -15.59
CA ARG A 74 -3.75 -14.22 -15.03
C ARG A 74 -2.55 -13.94 -14.13
N HIS A 75 -1.65 -13.05 -14.54
CA HIS A 75 -0.49 -12.68 -13.72
C HIS A 75 -0.93 -11.92 -12.47
N LEU A 76 -1.85 -10.96 -12.63
CA LEU A 76 -2.41 -10.21 -11.50
C LEU A 76 -3.11 -11.14 -10.49
N ALA A 77 -4.02 -12.00 -10.95
CA ALA A 77 -4.77 -12.93 -10.11
C ALA A 77 -3.89 -14.01 -9.45
N LEU A 78 -2.77 -14.38 -10.08
CA LEU A 78 -1.81 -15.29 -9.48
C LEU A 78 -1.03 -14.61 -8.34
N ALA A 79 -0.59 -13.37 -8.55
CA ALA A 79 0.26 -12.65 -7.61
C ALA A 79 -0.50 -11.95 -6.47
N SER A 80 -1.83 -11.77 -6.61
CA SER A 80 -2.62 -10.94 -5.72
C SER A 80 -4.01 -11.54 -5.46
N PRO A 81 -4.36 -11.81 -4.19
CA PRO A 81 -5.72 -12.20 -3.82
C PRO A 81 -6.73 -11.05 -4.05
N TYR A 82 -6.29 -9.79 -3.97
CA TYR A 82 -7.11 -8.62 -4.31
C TYR A 82 -7.56 -8.67 -5.77
N PHE A 83 -6.61 -8.79 -6.72
CA PHE A 83 -6.95 -8.90 -8.14
C PHE A 83 -7.70 -10.20 -8.45
N LYS A 84 -7.35 -11.32 -7.80
CA LYS A 84 -8.07 -12.58 -7.95
C LYS A 84 -9.53 -12.50 -7.52
N ALA A 85 -9.86 -11.69 -6.51
CA ALA A 85 -11.23 -11.48 -6.07
C ALA A 85 -11.98 -10.52 -7.00
N MET A 86 -11.34 -9.42 -7.39
CA MET A 86 -11.93 -8.37 -8.23
C MET A 86 -12.20 -8.85 -9.67
N LEU A 87 -11.36 -9.72 -10.22
CA LEU A 87 -11.49 -10.25 -11.58
C LEU A 87 -12.44 -11.47 -11.66
N ARG A 88 -13.25 -11.72 -10.64
CA ARG A 88 -14.32 -12.73 -10.70
C ARG A 88 -15.54 -12.14 -11.39
N ASP A 89 -16.23 -12.96 -12.17
CA ASP A 89 -17.42 -12.56 -12.95
C ASP A 89 -18.58 -12.01 -12.12
N CYS A 90 -18.58 -12.19 -10.79
CA CYS A 90 -19.57 -11.59 -9.90
C CYS A 90 -19.34 -10.09 -9.62
N TRP A 91 -18.24 -9.52 -10.09
CA TRP A 91 -17.91 -8.09 -9.99
C TRP A 91 -17.89 -7.45 -11.37
N ALA A 92 -18.07 -6.13 -11.43
CA ALA A 92 -18.17 -5.37 -12.68
C ALA A 92 -16.92 -5.55 -13.55
N GLU A 93 -15.74 -5.59 -12.94
CA GLU A 93 -14.47 -5.75 -13.62
C GLU A 93 -14.33 -7.15 -14.24
N GLY A 94 -14.72 -8.20 -13.51
CA GLY A 94 -14.69 -9.58 -14.02
C GLY A 94 -15.76 -9.85 -15.08
N SER A 95 -16.98 -9.36 -14.89
CA SER A 95 -18.05 -9.44 -15.91
C SER A 95 -17.63 -8.72 -17.19
N ALA A 96 -17.05 -7.50 -17.09
CA ALA A 96 -16.52 -6.80 -18.25
C ALA A 96 -15.38 -7.56 -18.94
N LEU A 97 -14.48 -8.19 -18.17
CA LEU A 97 -13.40 -9.01 -18.71
C LEU A 97 -13.95 -10.22 -19.49
N SER A 98 -14.97 -10.89 -18.95
CA SER A 98 -15.60 -12.06 -19.58
C SER A 98 -16.40 -11.70 -20.85
N GLU A 99 -17.12 -10.58 -20.82
CA GLU A 99 -17.97 -10.13 -21.94
C GLU A 99 -17.19 -9.44 -23.07
N LYS A 100 -16.25 -8.55 -22.72
CA LYS A 100 -15.54 -7.69 -23.68
C LYS A 100 -14.14 -8.21 -24.03
N GLY A 101 -13.64 -9.16 -23.25
CA GLY A 101 -12.25 -9.64 -23.35
C GLY A 101 -11.23 -8.67 -22.74
N TYR A 102 -11.65 -7.53 -22.20
CA TYR A 102 -10.77 -6.61 -21.47
C TYR A 102 -11.52 -5.79 -20.40
N THR A 103 -10.77 -5.26 -19.43
CA THR A 103 -11.29 -4.28 -18.47
C THR A 103 -10.24 -3.23 -18.07
N GLU A 104 -10.70 -2.10 -17.54
CA GLU A 104 -9.83 -1.00 -17.09
C GLU A 104 -9.92 -0.82 -15.57
N ILE A 105 -8.77 -0.63 -14.92
CA ILE A 105 -8.68 -0.47 -13.46
C ILE A 105 -7.93 0.82 -13.13
N PRO A 106 -8.60 1.82 -12.52
CA PRO A 106 -7.94 3.02 -12.06
C PRO A 106 -7.15 2.77 -10.78
N VAL A 107 -5.90 3.23 -10.74
CA VAL A 107 -5.05 3.23 -9.55
C VAL A 107 -4.78 4.67 -9.16
N LYS A 108 -5.60 5.17 -8.22
CA LYS A 108 -5.48 6.53 -7.69
C LYS A 108 -4.25 6.62 -6.77
N GLU A 109 -3.70 7.83 -6.66
CA GLU A 109 -2.65 8.16 -5.67
C GLU A 109 -1.36 7.33 -5.78
N CYS A 110 -1.11 6.70 -6.93
CA CYS A 110 0.12 5.99 -7.22
C CYS A 110 0.88 6.69 -8.34
N LYS A 111 2.19 6.87 -8.16
CA LYS A 111 3.03 7.37 -9.23
C LYS A 111 3.22 6.30 -10.31
N PRO A 112 3.19 6.65 -11.61
CA PRO A 112 3.38 5.70 -12.71
C PRO A 112 4.65 4.85 -12.60
N ASP A 113 5.76 5.43 -12.15
CA ASP A 113 7.05 4.75 -12.01
C ASP A 113 7.01 3.65 -10.93
N ILE A 114 6.35 3.92 -9.80
CA ILE A 114 6.14 2.95 -8.72
C ILE A 114 5.24 1.80 -9.19
N LEU A 115 4.15 2.14 -9.87
CA LEU A 115 3.21 1.15 -10.40
C LEU A 115 3.89 0.24 -11.43
N LEU A 116 4.68 0.81 -12.35
CA LEU A 116 5.43 0.06 -13.35
C LEU A 116 6.39 -0.96 -12.72
N ILE A 117 7.08 -0.59 -11.63
CA ILE A 117 8.00 -1.53 -10.93
C ILE A 117 7.22 -2.74 -10.41
N VAL A 118 6.09 -2.51 -9.73
CA VAL A 118 5.26 -3.58 -9.17
C VAL A 118 4.69 -4.48 -10.26
N LEU A 119 4.18 -3.89 -11.35
CA LEU A 119 3.68 -4.65 -12.49
C LEU A 119 4.81 -5.44 -13.17
N ASN A 120 6.02 -4.90 -13.31
CA ASN A 120 7.15 -5.66 -13.85
C ASN A 120 7.48 -6.88 -13.00
N ILE A 121 7.41 -6.78 -11.66
CA ILE A 121 7.65 -7.91 -10.76
C ILE A 121 6.54 -8.96 -10.90
N ILE A 122 5.27 -8.56 -10.88
CA ILE A 122 4.13 -9.47 -11.04
C ILE A 122 4.22 -10.25 -12.37
N HIS A 123 4.74 -9.59 -13.40
CA HIS A 123 4.93 -10.19 -14.72
C HIS A 123 6.25 -10.94 -14.91
N GLY A 124 7.05 -11.13 -13.86
CA GLY A 124 8.33 -11.85 -13.94
C GLY A 124 9.40 -11.14 -14.78
N ARG A 125 9.23 -9.85 -15.09
CA ARG A 125 10.16 -9.04 -15.90
C ARG A 125 11.28 -8.47 -15.04
N SER A 126 12.02 -9.35 -14.38
CA SER A 126 13.05 -9.01 -13.38
C SER A 126 14.16 -8.09 -13.91
N GLN A 127 14.49 -8.15 -15.21
CA GLN A 127 15.48 -7.26 -15.83
C GLN A 127 15.03 -5.79 -15.87
N GLN A 128 13.72 -5.53 -15.84
CA GLN A 128 13.14 -4.18 -15.83
C GLN A 128 12.96 -3.63 -14.40
N VAL A 129 13.34 -4.41 -13.39
CA VAL A 129 13.22 -4.03 -11.98
C VAL A 129 14.51 -3.32 -11.55
N PRO A 130 14.44 -2.09 -11.01
CA PRO A 130 15.62 -1.35 -10.61
C PRO A 130 16.35 -2.06 -9.46
N LYS A 131 17.68 -2.09 -9.51
CA LYS A 131 18.51 -2.71 -8.45
C LYS A 131 18.63 -1.85 -7.19
N LYS A 132 18.35 -0.55 -7.30
CA LYS A 132 18.49 0.43 -6.22
C LYS A 132 17.28 1.35 -6.24
N LEU A 133 16.78 1.65 -5.04
CA LEU A 133 15.69 2.60 -4.80
C LEU A 133 16.07 3.56 -3.67
N SER A 134 15.38 4.70 -3.60
CA SER A 134 15.36 5.52 -2.40
C SER A 134 14.45 4.91 -1.33
N LEU A 135 14.60 5.33 -0.07
CA LEU A 135 13.68 4.91 1.00
C LEU A 135 12.23 5.29 0.65
N GLN A 136 12.01 6.49 0.13
CA GLN A 136 10.68 6.96 -0.27
C GLN A 136 10.06 6.08 -1.37
N GLN A 137 10.82 5.67 -2.39
CA GLN A 137 10.33 4.77 -3.42
C GLN A 137 9.95 3.40 -2.82
N LEU A 138 10.77 2.84 -1.93
CA LEU A 138 10.45 1.59 -1.25
C LEU A 138 9.20 1.71 -0.36
N THR A 139 9.02 2.85 0.31
CA THR A 139 7.79 3.15 1.07
C THR A 139 6.58 3.18 0.16
N ASN A 140 6.64 3.87 -0.98
CA ASN A 140 5.54 3.91 -1.95
C ASN A 140 5.22 2.53 -2.53
N ILE A 141 6.25 1.71 -2.78
CA ILE A 141 6.07 0.30 -3.19
C ILE A 141 5.39 -0.48 -2.06
N ALA A 142 5.77 -0.29 -0.79
CA ALA A 142 5.12 -0.95 0.33
C ALA A 142 3.62 -0.59 0.42
N VAL A 143 3.27 0.69 0.25
CA VAL A 143 1.86 1.14 0.22
C VAL A 143 1.07 0.40 -0.86
N ILE A 144 1.54 0.42 -2.10
CA ILE A 144 0.78 -0.20 -3.20
C ILE A 144 0.78 -1.74 -3.10
N THR A 145 1.83 -2.32 -2.55
CA THR A 145 1.94 -3.77 -2.32
C THR A 145 0.93 -4.24 -1.26
N ASP A 146 0.74 -3.47 -0.19
CA ASP A 146 -0.28 -3.72 0.83
C ASP A 146 -1.68 -3.58 0.24
N PHE A 147 -1.92 -2.51 -0.53
CA PHE A 147 -3.19 -2.26 -1.21
C PHE A 147 -3.58 -3.40 -2.17
N PHE A 148 -2.66 -3.82 -3.04
CA PHE A 148 -2.87 -4.96 -3.94
C PHE A 148 -2.68 -6.30 -3.26
N GLN A 149 -2.30 -6.37 -1.99
CA GLN A 149 -2.05 -7.62 -1.26
C GLN A 149 -1.07 -8.58 -1.99
N CYS A 150 -0.04 -8.04 -2.64
CA CYS A 150 0.91 -8.83 -3.45
C CYS A 150 2.30 -8.95 -2.81
N ASN A 151 2.38 -8.86 -1.48
CA ASN A 151 3.62 -8.89 -0.71
C ASN A 151 4.52 -10.08 -1.02
N GLU A 152 3.96 -11.28 -1.25
CA GLU A 152 4.72 -12.48 -1.60
C GLU A 152 5.48 -12.35 -2.92
N ALA A 153 4.89 -11.70 -3.94
CA ALA A 153 5.55 -11.48 -5.21
C ALA A 153 6.71 -10.47 -5.10
N ILE A 154 6.58 -9.49 -4.20
CA ILE A 154 7.50 -8.35 -4.10
C ILE A 154 8.64 -8.58 -3.08
N VAL A 155 8.45 -9.46 -2.09
CA VAL A 155 9.35 -9.60 -0.94
C VAL A 155 10.82 -9.83 -1.30
N MET A 156 11.11 -10.57 -2.37
CA MET A 156 12.48 -10.84 -2.80
C MET A 156 13.19 -9.60 -3.33
N ALA A 157 12.49 -8.77 -4.10
CA ALA A 157 12.99 -7.47 -4.52
C ALA A 157 13.15 -6.52 -3.31
N ALA A 158 12.17 -6.53 -2.39
CA ALA A 158 12.20 -5.73 -1.16
C ALA A 158 13.42 -6.02 -0.28
N LYS A 159 13.80 -7.30 -0.10
CA LYS A 159 15.03 -7.69 0.62
C LYS A 159 16.29 -7.08 -0.03
N THR A 160 16.36 -7.12 -1.35
CA THR A 160 17.48 -6.56 -2.13
C THR A 160 17.57 -5.04 -1.94
N TRP A 161 16.44 -4.34 -2.05
CA TRP A 161 16.40 -2.88 -1.85
C TRP A 161 16.70 -2.47 -0.41
N LYS A 162 16.19 -3.22 0.57
CA LYS A 162 16.51 -3.01 1.99
C LYS A 162 18.02 -3.05 2.21
N ALA A 163 18.69 -4.11 1.78
CA ALA A 163 20.14 -4.25 1.93
C ALA A 163 20.90 -3.12 1.23
N ALA A 164 20.46 -2.71 0.03
CA ALA A 164 21.07 -1.60 -0.70
C ALA A 164 20.86 -0.24 -0.02
N ILE A 165 19.74 -0.02 0.68
CA ILE A 165 19.48 1.19 1.46
C ILE A 165 20.32 1.19 2.73
N GLU A 166 20.32 0.10 3.50
CA GLU A 166 21.10 -0.04 4.74
C GLU A 166 22.60 0.12 4.51
N LYS A 167 23.13 -0.32 3.37
CA LYS A 167 24.53 -0.10 3.01
C LYS A 167 24.88 1.38 2.78
N ARG A 168 23.95 2.18 2.25
CA ARG A 168 24.17 3.60 1.89
C ARG A 168 23.87 4.56 3.04
N SER A 169 22.80 4.26 3.76
CA SER A 169 22.40 4.93 4.98
C SER A 169 22.02 3.81 5.93
N PRO A 170 22.94 3.37 6.80
CA PRO A 170 22.56 2.51 7.91
C PRO A 170 21.33 3.11 8.57
N LEU A 171 20.42 2.25 9.00
CA LEU A 171 19.28 2.66 9.84
C LEU A 171 19.76 3.50 11.04
N PHE A 172 21.03 3.37 11.43
CA PHE A 172 21.64 3.97 12.60
C PHE A 172 23.03 4.54 12.27
N PRO A 173 23.17 5.87 12.26
CA PRO A 173 24.25 6.51 12.99
C PRO A 173 23.67 7.43 14.08
N SER A 174 24.39 7.52 15.20
CA SER A 174 24.17 8.40 16.35
C SER A 174 23.56 9.76 16.01
N SER A 175 22.47 10.09 16.72
CA SER A 175 21.63 11.30 16.65
C SER A 175 20.33 11.12 15.84
N VAL A 176 19.22 11.18 16.59
CA VAL A 176 17.79 11.23 16.20
C VAL A 176 17.52 10.92 14.72
N SER A 177 17.03 9.72 14.45
CA SER A 177 16.58 9.38 13.10
C SER A 177 15.34 10.23 12.77
N PRO A 178 15.29 10.97 11.63
CA PRO A 178 14.12 11.76 11.29
C PRO A 178 12.84 10.91 11.34
N ALA A 179 11.78 11.38 12.00
CA ALA A 179 10.53 10.63 12.20
C ALA A 179 9.93 10.02 10.91
N ILE A 180 10.20 10.64 9.75
CA ILE A 180 9.83 10.13 8.42
C ILE A 180 10.50 8.78 8.12
N LYS A 181 11.77 8.59 8.48
CA LYS A 181 12.50 7.32 8.29
C LYS A 181 11.89 6.22 9.15
N ILE A 182 11.60 6.51 10.42
CA ILE A 182 10.99 5.54 11.34
C ILE A 182 9.62 5.09 10.81
N LYS A 183 8.75 6.03 10.45
CA LYS A 183 7.43 5.71 9.87
C LYS A 183 7.54 4.88 8.59
N SER A 184 8.48 5.22 7.71
CA SER A 184 8.75 4.47 6.48
C SER A 184 9.13 3.02 6.79
N TRP A 185 10.08 2.82 7.71
CA TRP A 185 10.54 1.47 8.06
C TRP A 185 9.53 0.66 8.84
N ILE A 186 8.67 1.28 9.66
CA ILE A 186 7.52 0.59 10.27
C ILE A 186 6.63 0.01 9.17
N LEU A 187 6.21 0.84 8.19
CA LEU A 187 5.37 0.37 7.09
C LEU A 187 6.04 -0.73 6.28
N ILE A 188 7.27 -0.49 5.79
CA ILE A 188 8.02 -1.43 4.95
C ILE A 188 8.18 -2.78 5.67
N SER A 189 8.60 -2.75 6.94
CA SER A 189 8.85 -3.97 7.70
C SER A 189 7.57 -4.72 8.07
N SER A 190 6.45 -4.03 8.26
CA SER A 190 5.13 -4.62 8.45
C SER A 190 4.66 -5.36 7.18
N VAL A 191 4.70 -4.68 6.03
CA VAL A 191 4.22 -5.23 4.74
C VAL A 191 5.05 -6.44 4.28
N PHE A 192 6.38 -6.37 4.42
CA PHE A 192 7.28 -7.41 3.91
C PHE A 192 7.73 -8.43 4.96
N GLY A 193 7.23 -8.35 6.19
CA GLY A 193 7.56 -9.32 7.25
C GLY A 193 9.02 -9.26 7.72
N PHE A 194 9.64 -8.07 7.73
CA PHE A 194 11.00 -7.90 8.23
C PHE A 194 11.02 -7.77 9.75
N HIS A 195 10.79 -8.89 10.46
CA HIS A 195 10.54 -8.92 11.91
C HIS A 195 11.59 -8.19 12.76
N ASP A 196 12.89 -8.41 12.50
CA ASP A 196 13.96 -7.76 13.27
C ASP A 196 13.95 -6.24 13.08
N THR A 197 13.75 -5.80 11.83
CA THR A 197 13.61 -4.38 11.52
C THR A 197 12.38 -3.80 12.20
N HIS A 198 11.22 -4.47 12.09
CA HIS A 198 9.96 -4.02 12.67
C HIS A 198 10.08 -3.84 14.19
N LYS A 199 10.55 -4.89 14.89
CA LYS A 199 10.75 -4.86 16.35
C LYS A 199 11.63 -3.70 16.78
N LEU A 200 12.71 -3.46 16.05
CA LEU A 200 13.65 -2.40 16.35
C LEU A 200 13.07 -1.00 16.12
N VAL A 201 12.46 -0.74 14.96
CA VAL A 201 11.95 0.59 14.63
C VAL A 201 10.72 0.96 15.46
N THR A 202 9.86 0.01 15.82
CA THR A 202 8.75 0.25 16.74
C THR A 202 9.25 0.59 18.14
N LYS A 203 10.31 -0.09 18.63
CA LYS A 203 10.92 0.25 19.92
C LYS A 203 11.43 1.70 19.94
N ILE A 204 12.13 2.13 18.89
CA ILE A 204 12.64 3.50 18.78
C ILE A 204 11.47 4.50 18.73
N ALA A 205 10.45 4.23 17.92
CA ALA A 205 9.27 5.08 17.83
C ALA A 205 8.56 5.26 19.19
N MET A 206 8.46 4.20 19.98
CA MET A 206 7.90 4.26 21.33
C MET A 206 8.77 5.11 22.26
N GLN A 207 10.10 4.95 22.22
CA GLN A 207 11.04 5.71 23.05
C GLN A 207 11.03 7.21 22.70
N GLU A 208 11.02 7.56 21.41
CA GLU A 208 10.94 8.96 20.95
C GLU A 208 9.55 9.57 21.17
N GLY A 209 8.49 8.75 21.14
CA GLY A 209 7.13 9.14 21.53
C GLY A 209 6.94 9.34 23.03
N THR A 210 7.93 8.97 23.85
CA THR A 210 7.94 9.18 25.31
C THR A 210 8.60 10.52 25.67
N GLY A 211 8.19 11.61 25.03
CA GLY A 211 8.23 12.92 25.71
C GLY A 211 7.31 12.85 26.95
N PRO A 212 7.45 13.72 27.96
CA PRO A 212 6.53 13.75 29.07
C PRO A 212 5.12 13.81 28.50
N LEU A 213 4.33 12.74 28.70
CA LEU A 213 2.90 12.86 28.59
C LEU A 213 2.59 13.94 29.62
N MET A 214 2.21 15.13 29.18
CA MET A 214 1.68 16.11 30.10
C MET A 214 0.44 15.48 30.70
N THR A 215 0.63 14.85 31.85
CA THR A 215 -0.38 14.24 32.70
C THR A 215 -1.28 15.29 33.34
N ASP A 216 -1.17 16.55 32.92
CA ASP A 216 -1.92 17.68 33.45
C ASP A 216 -3.34 17.79 32.85
N ALA A 217 -3.71 16.93 31.89
CA ALA A 217 -5.04 16.93 31.28
C ALA A 217 -5.75 15.57 31.27
N LEU A 218 -5.27 14.59 32.05
CA LEU A 218 -6.03 13.35 32.27
C LEU A 218 -6.60 13.37 33.69
N PRO A 219 -7.94 13.41 33.85
CA PRO A 219 -8.55 13.27 35.16
C PRO A 219 -8.45 11.80 35.57
N ILE A 220 -7.28 11.38 36.04
CA ILE A 220 -7.12 10.09 36.71
C ILE A 220 -7.87 10.22 38.04
N PRO A 221 -8.95 9.45 38.27
CA PRO A 221 -9.68 9.53 39.53
C PRO A 221 -8.74 9.13 40.67
N LYS A 222 -8.45 10.07 41.57
CA LYS A 222 -7.77 9.75 42.83
C LYS A 222 -8.75 8.94 43.67
N HIS A 223 -8.62 7.62 43.67
CA HIS A 223 -9.30 6.78 44.65
C HIS A 223 -8.82 7.21 46.04
N THR A 224 -9.68 7.93 46.75
CA THR A 224 -9.48 8.37 48.13
C THR A 224 -9.59 7.15 49.04
N LYS A 225 -8.50 6.85 49.76
CA LYS A 225 -8.52 5.91 50.88
C LYS A 225 -9.22 6.59 52.05
N GLY A 226 -10.45 6.19 52.35
CA GLY A 226 -11.08 6.41 53.64
C GLY A 226 -11.10 5.08 54.41
N VAL A 227 -10.06 4.82 55.20
CA VAL A 227 -10.09 3.79 56.24
C VAL A 227 -10.72 4.44 57.47
N PRO A 228 -11.86 3.97 57.99
CA PRO A 228 -12.38 4.44 59.26
C PRO A 228 -11.67 3.72 60.40
N ASP A 229 -10.96 4.48 61.24
CA ASP A 229 -10.47 4.03 62.53
C ASP A 229 -11.68 3.83 63.48
N ARG A 230 -11.90 2.58 63.93
CA ARG A 230 -12.82 2.28 65.04
C ARG A 230 -12.00 2.18 66.33
N ARG A 231 -12.00 3.25 67.11
CA ARG A 231 -11.85 3.21 68.57
C ARG A 231 -12.77 4.24 69.21
N SER A 232 -13.83 3.75 69.85
CA SER A 232 -14.40 4.11 71.17
C SER A 232 -15.84 3.63 71.21
#